data_AF-A5UZX7-F1
#
_entry.id   AF-A5UZX7-F1
#
_cell.length_a   1.000
_cell.length_b   1.000
_cell.length_c   1.000
_cell.angle_alpha   90.00
_cell.angle_beta   90.00
_cell.angle_gamma   90.00
#
_symmetry.space_group_name_H-M   'P 1'
#
loop_
_entity.id
_entity.type
_entity.pdbx_description
1 polymer ?
#
loop_
_entity_poly.entity_id
_entity_poly.type
_entity_poly.pdbx_seq_one_letter_code
_entity_poly.pdbx_strand_id
1 'polypeptide(L)'
;MTDAHPIPHDAVQSALTQLTGLADRADLPALVERAPIILSDDFFAAAQAAAADPAAAILRERLQWLAELRQQAEQDVPAALQAVVAATTLDELRQVVDHWPLTLTDAFAEAVEHLAQQFADAGHAEIADGLRQRLVGLAQLRVYRETWTETPQGKAIFAFLNAEDDAAALSVFHTHRDLLDHPEAQRTLDDVLHGGDPESQQRLERRRALLRYLRGEEQPQ
;
A
#
# COMPACT_ATOMS: atom_id res chain seq x y z
N MET A 1 -24.52 12.34 -6.51
CA MET A 1 -24.80 12.10 -5.09
C MET A 1 -24.09 10.81 -4.74
N THR A 2 -22.83 10.92 -4.34
CA THR A 2 -21.99 9.78 -3.96
C THR A 2 -22.36 9.42 -2.53
N ASP A 3 -22.97 8.25 -2.34
CA ASP A 3 -23.09 7.62 -1.03
C ASP A 3 -21.68 7.27 -0.57
N ALA A 4 -21.07 8.14 0.24
CA ALA A 4 -19.91 7.78 1.03
C ALA A 4 -20.32 6.62 1.94
N HIS A 5 -19.80 5.42 1.66
CA HIS A 5 -20.09 4.26 2.49
C HIS A 5 -19.56 4.56 3.90
N PRO A 6 -20.41 4.62 4.93
CA PRO A 6 -19.96 4.95 6.28
C PRO A 6 -18.99 3.86 6.74
N ILE A 7 -17.86 4.29 7.30
CA ILE A 7 -16.85 3.38 7.82
C ILE A 7 -17.50 2.43 8.84
N PRO A 8 -17.27 1.11 8.77
CA PRO A 8 -17.79 0.18 9.76
C PRO A 8 -17.34 0.57 11.17
N HIS A 9 -18.29 0.67 12.10
CA HIS A 9 -18.02 1.07 13.48
C HIS A 9 -16.92 0.19 14.14
N ASP A 10 -16.86 -1.09 13.80
CA ASP A 10 -15.86 -2.03 14.32
C ASP A 10 -14.44 -1.71 13.82
N ALA A 11 -14.31 -1.21 12.59
CA ALA A 11 -13.03 -0.77 12.04
C ALA A 11 -12.51 0.48 12.79
N VAL A 12 -13.41 1.43 13.07
CA VAL A 12 -13.07 2.64 13.87
C VAL A 12 -12.65 2.25 15.29
N GLN A 13 -13.38 1.37 15.95
CA GLN A 13 -13.05 0.92 17.32
C GLN A 13 -11.72 0.15 17.39
N SER A 14 -11.47 -0.74 16.42
CA SER A 14 -10.20 -1.45 16.30
C SER A 14 -9.05 -0.45 16.12
N ALA A 15 -9.20 0.51 15.22
CA ALA A 15 -8.20 1.53 14.96
C ALA A 15 -7.95 2.46 16.16
N LEU A 16 -8.99 2.85 16.92
CA LEU A 16 -8.86 3.60 18.18
C LEU A 16 -8.09 2.81 19.24
N THR A 17 -8.37 1.52 19.36
CA THR A 17 -7.67 0.62 20.28
C THR A 17 -6.19 0.51 19.92
N GLN A 18 -5.87 0.38 18.64
CA GLN A 18 -4.49 0.32 18.18
C GLN A 18 -3.76 1.66 18.37
N LEU A 19 -4.41 2.79 18.08
CA LEU A 19 -3.86 4.13 18.27
C LEU A 19 -3.56 4.43 19.74
N THR A 20 -4.48 4.08 20.64
CA THR A 20 -4.30 4.26 22.09
C THR A 20 -3.26 3.29 22.66
N GLY A 21 -3.08 2.12 22.04
CA GLY A 21 -2.08 1.13 22.43
C GLY A 21 -0.65 1.44 21.99
N LEU A 22 -0.42 2.50 21.20
CA LEU A 22 0.94 2.88 20.79
C LEU A 22 1.79 3.29 21.99
N ALA A 23 2.94 2.64 22.14
CA ALA A 23 3.91 2.97 23.18
C ALA A 23 4.66 4.26 22.85
N ASP A 24 5.07 4.42 21.58
CA ASP A 24 5.87 5.55 21.11
C ASP A 24 5.24 6.20 19.85
N ARG A 25 5.54 7.49 19.64
CA ARG A 25 5.24 8.21 18.40
C ARG A 25 5.97 7.60 17.20
N ALA A 26 7.16 7.03 17.41
CA ALA A 26 7.92 6.38 16.36
C ALA A 26 7.18 5.19 15.69
N ASP A 27 6.21 4.59 16.38
CA ASP A 27 5.39 3.48 15.88
C ASP A 27 4.20 3.94 15.03
N LEU A 28 3.90 5.24 15.01
CA LEU A 28 2.74 5.80 14.33
C LEU A 28 2.76 5.57 12.81
N PRO A 29 3.88 5.68 12.08
CA PRO A 29 3.92 5.35 10.65
C PRO A 29 3.55 3.89 10.38
N ALA A 30 4.05 2.95 11.19
CA ALA A 30 3.71 1.53 11.05
C ALA A 30 2.22 1.27 11.34
N LEU A 31 1.59 2.05 12.23
CA LEU A 31 0.15 2.00 12.44
C LEU A 31 -0.61 2.55 11.23
N VAL A 32 -0.16 3.66 10.63
CA VAL A 32 -0.75 4.21 9.39
C VAL A 32 -0.71 3.18 8.27
N GLU A 33 0.41 2.47 8.12
CA GLU A 33 0.55 1.42 7.11
C GLU A 33 -0.44 0.27 7.34
N ARG A 34 -0.63 -0.15 8.59
CA ARG A 34 -1.53 -1.26 8.96
C ARG A 34 -3.01 -0.88 9.05
N ALA A 35 -3.29 0.39 9.27
CA ALA A 35 -4.63 0.90 9.50
C ALA A 35 -4.77 2.28 8.83
N PRO A 36 -4.73 2.36 7.48
CA PRO A 36 -4.75 3.63 6.75
C PRO A 36 -6.00 4.45 7.03
N ILE A 37 -7.06 3.79 7.49
CA ILE A 37 -8.30 4.39 7.97
C ILE A 37 -8.08 5.46 9.05
N ILE A 38 -6.98 5.41 9.82
CA ILE A 38 -6.70 6.40 10.85
C ILE A 38 -6.41 7.80 10.28
N LEU A 39 -6.06 7.88 9.00
CA LEU A 39 -5.86 9.16 8.32
C LEU A 39 -7.16 9.76 7.76
N SER A 40 -8.28 9.02 7.79
CA SER A 40 -9.54 9.52 7.25
C SER A 40 -10.16 10.60 8.14
N ASP A 41 -10.94 11.49 7.53
CA ASP A 41 -11.66 12.53 8.25
C ASP A 41 -12.74 11.96 9.17
N ASP A 42 -13.42 10.90 8.73
CA ASP A 42 -14.42 10.18 9.51
C ASP A 42 -13.83 9.57 10.78
N PHE A 43 -12.66 8.93 10.67
CA PHE A 43 -11.95 8.42 11.85
C PHE A 43 -11.55 9.57 12.78
N PHE A 44 -11.02 10.67 12.25
CA PHE A 44 -10.64 11.83 13.05
C PHE A 44 -11.81 12.44 13.80
N ALA A 45 -12.97 12.57 13.15
CA ALA A 45 -14.18 13.07 13.79
C ALA A 45 -14.64 12.15 14.93
N ALA A 46 -14.66 10.83 14.68
CA ALA A 46 -15.01 9.85 15.70
C ALA A 46 -14.02 9.84 16.87
N ALA A 47 -12.72 9.94 16.59
CA ALA A 47 -11.68 9.95 17.60
C ALA A 47 -11.68 11.24 18.43
N GLN A 48 -11.94 12.40 17.82
CA GLN A 48 -12.13 13.65 18.55
C GLN A 48 -13.34 13.61 19.47
N ALA A 49 -14.45 13.00 19.01
CA ALA A 49 -15.63 12.81 19.85
C ALA A 49 -15.32 11.90 21.06
N ALA A 50 -14.57 10.81 20.85
CA ALA A 50 -14.12 9.94 21.94
C ALA A 50 -13.13 10.63 22.89
N ALA A 51 -12.28 11.53 22.36
CA ALA A 51 -11.31 12.30 23.12
C ALA A 51 -11.92 13.46 23.94
N ALA A 52 -13.22 13.73 23.77
CA ALA A 52 -13.95 14.72 24.58
C ALA A 52 -14.13 14.26 26.04
N ASP A 53 -14.00 12.95 26.32
CA ASP A 53 -13.95 12.44 27.69
C ASP A 53 -12.67 12.94 28.39
N PRO A 54 -12.77 13.64 29.55
CA PRO A 54 -11.62 14.09 30.32
C PRO A 54 -10.64 12.96 30.67
N ALA A 55 -11.15 11.73 30.88
CA ALA A 55 -10.36 10.55 31.20
C ALA A 55 -9.53 10.02 30.01
N ALA A 56 -9.84 10.43 28.77
CA ALA A 56 -9.17 9.99 27.54
C ALA A 56 -7.85 10.76 27.28
N ALA A 57 -7.01 10.94 28.30
CA ALA A 57 -5.75 11.69 28.19
C ALA A 57 -4.77 11.07 27.18
N ILE A 58 -4.63 9.74 27.18
CA ILE A 58 -3.77 9.01 26.25
C ILE A 58 -4.26 9.21 24.81
N LEU A 59 -5.57 9.07 24.56
CA LEU A 59 -6.15 9.26 23.24
C LEU A 59 -5.90 10.68 22.70
N ARG A 60 -6.02 11.70 23.55
CA ARG A 60 -5.72 13.09 23.17
C ARG A 60 -4.27 13.27 22.72
N GLU A 61 -3.32 12.72 23.48
CA GLU A 61 -1.91 12.75 23.11
C GLU A 61 -1.65 12.04 21.77
N ARG A 62 -2.19 10.82 21.60
CA ARG A 62 -2.02 10.04 20.37
C ARG A 62 -2.67 10.71 19.15
N LEU A 63 -3.82 11.35 19.33
CA LEU A 63 -4.46 12.14 18.28
C LEU A 63 -3.66 13.38 17.90
N GLN A 64 -2.96 14.00 18.85
CA GLN A 64 -2.07 15.11 18.53
C GLN A 64 -0.90 14.65 17.66
N TRP A 65 -0.28 13.50 17.96
CA TRP A 65 0.78 12.94 17.10
C TRP A 65 0.26 12.64 15.69
N LEU A 66 -0.94 12.10 15.60
CA LEU A 66 -1.59 11.80 14.33
C LEU A 66 -1.96 13.08 13.54
N ALA A 67 -2.40 14.13 14.22
CA ALA A 67 -2.67 15.43 13.61
C ALA A 67 -1.38 16.07 13.05
N GLU A 68 -0.29 16.01 13.81
CA GLU A 68 1.02 16.50 13.35
C GLU A 68 1.54 15.69 12.16
N LEU A 69 1.36 14.37 12.16
CA LEU A 69 1.70 13.53 11.01
C LEU A 69 0.86 13.89 9.78
N ARG A 70 -0.45 14.11 9.95
CA ARG A 70 -1.33 14.57 8.86
C ARG A 70 -0.88 15.93 8.32
N GLN A 71 -0.56 16.87 9.19
CA GLN A 71 -0.10 18.19 8.79
C GLN A 71 1.22 18.11 8.01
N GLN A 72 2.13 17.22 8.42
CA GLN A 72 3.38 16.98 7.70
C GLN A 72 3.11 16.32 6.34
N ALA A 73 2.20 15.34 6.28
CA ALA A 73 1.76 14.72 5.04
C ALA A 73 1.10 15.73 4.08
N GLU A 74 0.31 16.68 4.60
CA GLU A 74 -0.30 17.77 3.82
C GLU A 74 0.76 18.70 3.20
N GLN A 75 1.87 18.95 3.89
CA GLN A 75 3.00 19.71 3.33
C GLN A 75 3.70 18.95 2.20
N ASP A 76 3.66 17.61 2.24
CA ASP A 76 4.25 16.74 1.25
C ASP A 76 3.33 16.47 0.05
N VAL A 77 2.03 16.78 0.12
CA VAL A 77 1.07 16.55 -0.98
C VAL A 77 1.54 17.12 -2.32
N PRO A 78 2.05 18.37 -2.43
CA PRO A 78 2.55 18.88 -3.71
C PRO A 78 3.74 18.08 -4.25
N ALA A 79 4.64 17.63 -3.38
CA ALA A 79 5.81 16.84 -3.76
C ALA A 79 5.41 15.41 -4.17
N ALA A 80 4.51 14.77 -3.40
CA ALA A 80 3.95 13.47 -3.71
C ALA A 80 3.19 13.50 -5.05
N LEU A 81 2.39 14.54 -5.29
CA LEU A 81 1.70 14.73 -6.57
C LEU A 81 2.68 14.86 -7.73
N GLN A 82 3.71 15.69 -7.61
CA GLN A 82 4.76 15.82 -8.62
C GLN A 82 5.46 14.48 -8.88
N ALA A 83 5.75 13.72 -7.84
CA ALA A 83 6.40 12.41 -7.95
C ALA A 83 5.50 11.39 -8.67
N VAL A 84 4.19 11.36 -8.37
CA VAL A 84 3.22 10.52 -9.10
C VAL A 84 3.13 10.93 -10.58
N VAL A 85 3.08 12.23 -10.88
CA VAL A 85 3.07 12.71 -12.27
C VAL A 85 4.36 12.29 -13.00
N ALA A 86 5.51 12.40 -12.34
CA ALA A 86 6.80 12.05 -12.91
C ALA A 86 7.00 10.53 -13.10
N ALA A 87 6.40 9.71 -12.25
CA ALA A 87 6.49 8.26 -12.36
C ALA A 87 5.83 7.77 -13.66
N THR A 88 6.60 7.06 -14.48
CA THR A 88 6.19 6.50 -15.77
C THR A 88 6.04 4.99 -15.75
N THR A 89 6.57 4.34 -14.70
CA THR A 89 6.50 2.89 -14.51
C THR A 89 5.84 2.51 -13.19
N LEU A 90 5.38 1.26 -13.09
CA LEU A 90 4.81 0.73 -11.86
C LEU A 90 5.85 0.65 -10.72
N ASP A 91 7.12 0.36 -11.06
CA ASP A 91 8.22 0.34 -10.08
C ASP A 91 8.53 1.73 -9.52
N GLU A 92 8.50 2.77 -10.35
CA GLU A 92 8.62 4.16 -9.89
C GLU A 92 7.43 4.55 -9.01
N LEU A 93 6.21 4.18 -9.39
CA LEU A 93 5.02 4.39 -8.55
C LEU A 93 5.14 3.67 -7.19
N ARG A 94 5.74 2.48 -7.16
CA ARG A 94 6.01 1.77 -5.90
C ARG A 94 6.98 2.57 -5.01
N GLN A 95 8.07 3.09 -5.56
CA GLN A 95 9.00 3.93 -4.81
C GLN A 95 8.33 5.20 -4.25
N VAL A 96 7.45 5.82 -5.05
CA VAL A 96 6.65 6.97 -4.62
C VAL A 96 5.74 6.58 -3.46
N VAL A 97 5.08 5.43 -3.54
CA VAL A 97 4.21 4.90 -2.48
C VAL A 97 4.98 4.54 -1.20
N ASP A 98 6.21 4.04 -1.33
CA ASP A 98 7.08 3.75 -0.19
C ASP A 98 7.53 5.03 0.52
N HIS A 99 7.78 6.11 -0.24
CA HIS A 99 8.20 7.39 0.31
C HIS A 99 7.03 8.25 0.82
N TRP A 100 5.88 8.19 0.14
CA TRP A 100 4.65 8.92 0.48
C TRP A 100 3.45 7.98 0.56
N PRO A 101 3.24 7.26 1.69
CA PRO A 101 2.11 6.34 1.83
C PRO A 101 0.73 6.99 1.62
N LEU A 102 0.63 8.31 1.80
CA LEU A 102 -0.57 9.10 1.53
C LEU A 102 -1.09 8.94 0.10
N THR A 103 -0.24 8.55 -0.87
CA THR A 103 -0.63 8.39 -2.27
C THR A 103 -1.58 7.21 -2.51
N LEU A 104 -1.75 6.33 -1.51
CA LEU A 104 -2.71 5.22 -1.54
C LEU A 104 -4.08 5.57 -0.95
N THR A 105 -4.26 6.80 -0.45
CA THR A 105 -5.54 7.24 0.13
C THR A 105 -6.54 7.62 -0.94
N ASP A 106 -7.83 7.45 -0.64
CA ASP A 106 -8.92 7.87 -1.53
C ASP A 106 -8.88 9.37 -1.82
N ALA A 107 -8.56 10.19 -0.82
CA ALA A 107 -8.44 11.64 -0.96
C ALA A 107 -7.34 12.04 -1.96
N PHE A 108 -6.19 11.36 -1.96
CA PHE A 108 -5.14 11.61 -2.93
C PHE A 108 -5.56 11.16 -4.34
N ALA A 109 -6.24 10.01 -4.45
CA ALA A 109 -6.76 9.53 -5.72
C ALA A 109 -7.78 10.50 -6.34
N GLU A 110 -8.70 11.02 -5.54
CA GLU A 110 -9.65 12.05 -5.95
C GLU A 110 -8.95 13.33 -6.43
N ALA A 111 -7.90 13.78 -5.73
CA ALA A 111 -7.13 14.96 -6.14
C ALA A 111 -6.44 14.77 -7.50
N VAL A 112 -5.87 13.59 -7.77
CA VAL A 112 -5.25 13.26 -9.06
C VAL A 112 -6.31 13.13 -10.16
N GLU A 113 -7.49 12.55 -9.87
CA GLU A 113 -8.58 12.45 -10.85
C GLU A 113 -9.13 13.84 -11.21
N HIS A 114 -9.30 14.72 -10.22
CA HIS A 114 -9.66 16.12 -10.46
C HIS A 114 -8.64 16.83 -11.36
N LEU A 115 -7.34 16.60 -11.15
CA LEU A 115 -6.29 17.14 -12.00
C LEU A 115 -6.36 16.57 -13.42
N ALA A 116 -6.59 15.26 -13.56
CA ALA A 116 -6.77 14.62 -14.86
C ALA A 116 -7.97 15.22 -15.62
N GLN A 117 -9.08 15.48 -14.94
CA GLN A 117 -10.25 16.12 -15.53
C GLN A 117 -9.94 17.55 -16.00
N GLN A 118 -9.21 18.34 -15.19
CA GLN A 118 -8.79 19.69 -15.60
C GLN A 118 -7.93 19.69 -16.86
N PHE A 119 -7.00 18.74 -17.00
CA PHE A 119 -6.21 18.58 -18.22
C PHE A 119 -7.06 18.15 -19.42
N ALA A 120 -8.02 17.25 -19.22
CA ALA A 120 -8.95 16.84 -20.27
C ALA A 120 -9.80 18.02 -20.77
N ASP A 121 -10.35 18.82 -19.86
CA ASP A 121 -11.16 20.01 -20.18
C ASP A 121 -10.33 21.09 -20.90
N ALA A 122 -9.03 21.18 -20.60
CA ALA A 122 -8.07 22.05 -21.28
C ALA A 122 -7.58 21.52 -22.64
N GLY A 123 -8.06 20.34 -23.09
CA GLY A 123 -7.67 19.73 -24.36
C GLY A 123 -6.37 18.94 -24.32
N HIS A 124 -5.80 18.71 -23.13
CA HIS A 124 -4.58 17.92 -22.92
C HIS A 124 -4.91 16.45 -22.60
N ALA A 125 -5.60 15.78 -23.53
CA ALA A 125 -6.11 14.41 -23.33
C ALA A 125 -5.00 13.40 -22.98
N GLU A 126 -3.83 13.48 -23.63
CA GLU A 126 -2.70 12.56 -23.35
C GLU A 126 -2.21 12.65 -21.91
N ILE A 127 -2.19 13.86 -21.33
CA ILE A 127 -1.79 14.08 -19.93
C ILE A 127 -2.85 13.50 -18.99
N ALA A 128 -4.13 13.77 -19.27
CA ALA A 128 -5.24 13.24 -18.49
C ALA A 128 -5.24 11.69 -18.47
N ASP A 129 -5.03 11.06 -19.61
CA ASP A 129 -4.98 9.60 -19.71
C ASP A 129 -3.77 9.03 -18.98
N GLY A 130 -2.62 9.69 -19.06
CA GLY A 130 -1.43 9.33 -18.28
C GLY A 130 -1.68 9.36 -16.77
N LEU A 131 -2.39 10.39 -16.27
CA LEU A 131 -2.72 10.49 -14.84
C LEU A 131 -3.68 9.37 -14.41
N ARG A 132 -4.69 9.05 -15.22
CA ARG A 132 -5.62 7.94 -14.96
C ARG A 132 -4.92 6.58 -14.94
N GLN A 133 -3.96 6.36 -15.83
CA GLN A 133 -3.15 5.14 -15.81
C GLN A 133 -2.35 4.99 -14.51
N ARG A 134 -1.79 6.10 -13.99
CA ARG A 134 -1.08 6.10 -12.70
C ARG A 134 -2.02 5.83 -11.53
N LEU A 135 -3.24 6.38 -11.55
CA LEU A 135 -4.29 6.05 -10.57
C LEU A 135 -4.61 4.56 -10.54
N VAL A 136 -4.72 3.92 -11.71
CA VAL A 136 -4.89 2.46 -11.79
C VAL A 136 -3.69 1.74 -11.17
N GLY A 137 -2.47 2.18 -11.45
CA GLY A 137 -1.26 1.62 -10.83
C GLY A 137 -1.24 1.76 -9.30
N LEU A 138 -1.62 2.92 -8.77
CA LEU A 138 -1.74 3.16 -7.33
C LEU A 138 -2.83 2.27 -6.70
N ALA A 139 -3.98 2.11 -7.36
CA ALA A 139 -5.04 1.22 -6.91
C ALA A 139 -4.58 -0.26 -6.88
N GLN A 140 -3.82 -0.69 -7.89
CA GLN A 140 -3.21 -2.03 -7.91
C GLN A 140 -2.22 -2.20 -6.75
N LEU A 141 -1.37 -1.21 -6.47
CA LEU A 141 -0.43 -1.25 -5.35
C LEU A 141 -1.15 -1.24 -3.99
N ARG A 142 -2.28 -0.55 -3.86
CA ARG A 142 -3.13 -0.59 -2.67
C ARG A 142 -3.69 -1.99 -2.45
N VAL A 143 -4.34 -2.56 -3.46
CA VAL A 143 -4.88 -3.93 -3.39
C VAL A 143 -3.76 -4.94 -3.11
N TYR A 144 -2.59 -4.76 -3.73
CA TYR A 144 -1.41 -5.57 -3.46
C TYR A 144 -0.99 -5.47 -1.99
N ARG A 145 -0.87 -4.27 -1.42
CA ARG A 145 -0.53 -4.12 0.00
C ARG A 145 -1.60 -4.73 0.92
N GLU A 146 -2.87 -4.41 0.69
CA GLU A 146 -4.01 -4.90 1.48
C GLU A 146 -4.13 -6.43 1.42
N THR A 147 -3.82 -7.05 0.28
CA THR A 147 -3.97 -8.51 0.09
C THR A 147 -2.69 -9.29 0.46
N TRP A 148 -1.49 -8.70 0.35
CA TRP A 148 -0.22 -9.43 0.43
C TRP A 148 0.64 -9.12 1.66
N THR A 149 0.53 -7.94 2.26
CA THR A 149 1.43 -7.56 3.37
C THR A 149 0.90 -7.90 4.77
N GLU A 150 -0.35 -8.35 4.88
CA GLU A 150 -0.95 -8.66 6.19
C GLU A 150 -0.79 -10.13 6.62
N THR A 151 -0.57 -11.06 5.68
CA THR A 151 -0.41 -12.49 6.01
C THR A 151 1.07 -12.89 6.07
N PRO A 152 1.44 -13.82 6.98
CA PRO A 152 2.81 -14.37 7.01
C PRO A 152 3.26 -14.93 5.66
N GLN A 153 2.33 -15.56 4.92
CA GLN A 153 2.59 -16.12 3.61
C GLN A 153 2.84 -15.03 2.55
N GLY A 154 2.03 -13.97 2.51
CA GLY A 154 2.22 -12.88 1.57
C GLY A 154 3.53 -12.11 1.82
N LYS A 155 3.95 -11.94 3.08
CA LYS A 155 5.30 -11.41 3.42
C LYS A 155 6.42 -12.30 2.93
N ALA A 156 6.30 -13.62 3.08
CA ALA A 156 7.29 -14.58 2.60
C ALA A 156 7.38 -14.57 1.06
N ILE A 157 6.23 -14.50 0.38
CA ILE A 157 6.17 -14.40 -1.09
C ILE A 157 6.80 -13.08 -1.55
N PHE A 158 6.50 -11.96 -0.89
CA PHE A 158 7.11 -10.67 -1.20
C PHE A 158 8.63 -10.69 -1.06
N ALA A 159 9.13 -11.22 0.05
CA ALA A 159 10.57 -11.36 0.28
C ALA A 159 11.22 -12.25 -0.79
N PHE A 160 10.53 -13.30 -1.23
CA PHE A 160 11.02 -14.22 -2.27
C PHE A 160 11.07 -13.55 -3.64
N LEU A 161 10.03 -12.79 -4.01
CA LEU A 161 9.96 -12.08 -5.29
C LEU A 161 11.01 -10.97 -5.40
N ASN A 162 11.22 -10.20 -4.32
CA ASN A 162 12.13 -9.06 -4.29
C ASN A 162 13.56 -9.41 -3.86
N ALA A 163 13.88 -10.69 -3.70
CA ALA A 163 15.25 -11.11 -3.45
C ALA A 163 16.18 -10.68 -4.60
N GLU A 164 17.35 -10.16 -4.25
CA GLU A 164 18.31 -9.54 -5.18
C GLU A 164 18.74 -10.51 -6.30
N ASP A 165 18.97 -11.77 -5.97
CA ASP A 165 19.37 -12.83 -6.89
C ASP A 165 18.74 -14.19 -6.52
N ASP A 166 19.04 -15.23 -7.30
CA ASP A 166 18.48 -16.57 -7.08
C ASP A 166 18.97 -17.22 -5.79
N ALA A 167 20.18 -16.90 -5.33
CA ALA A 167 20.72 -17.42 -4.08
C ALA A 167 19.99 -16.81 -2.86
N ALA A 168 19.71 -15.51 -2.92
CA ALA A 168 18.89 -14.81 -1.93
C ALA A 168 17.46 -15.37 -1.93
N ALA A 169 16.85 -15.59 -3.09
CA ALA A 169 15.51 -16.18 -3.19
C ALA A 169 15.48 -17.61 -2.61
N LEU A 170 16.51 -18.41 -2.87
CA LEU A 170 16.68 -19.75 -2.29
C LEU A 170 16.75 -19.69 -0.77
N SER A 171 17.50 -18.72 -0.22
CA SER A 171 17.60 -18.49 1.22
C SER A 171 16.25 -18.14 1.83
N VAL A 172 15.47 -17.25 1.17
CA VAL A 172 14.11 -16.91 1.60
C VAL A 172 13.20 -18.13 1.55
N PHE A 173 13.27 -18.94 0.49
CA PHE A 173 12.50 -20.18 0.36
C PHE A 173 12.79 -21.16 1.52
N HIS A 174 14.05 -21.39 1.85
CA HIS A 174 14.41 -22.27 2.95
C HIS A 174 13.99 -21.71 4.30
N THR A 175 14.09 -20.40 4.49
CA THR A 175 13.68 -19.72 5.73
C THR A 175 12.17 -19.77 5.95
N HIS A 176 11.39 -19.65 4.88
CA HIS A 176 9.92 -19.61 4.93
C HIS A 176 9.28 -20.82 4.25
N ARG A 177 9.94 -21.98 4.31
CA ARG A 177 9.52 -23.18 3.58
C ARG A 177 8.08 -23.55 3.87
N ASP A 178 7.66 -23.53 5.13
CA ASP A 178 6.30 -23.90 5.55
C ASP A 178 5.21 -23.00 4.94
N LEU A 179 5.59 -21.79 4.49
CA LEU A 179 4.67 -20.81 3.89
C LEU A 179 4.73 -20.84 2.35
N LEU A 180 5.90 -21.14 1.79
CA LEU A 180 6.17 -21.09 0.34
C LEU A 180 6.02 -22.46 -0.34
N ASP A 181 6.15 -23.56 0.40
CA ASP A 181 5.97 -24.95 -0.06
C ASP A 181 4.48 -25.35 -0.08
N HIS A 182 3.61 -24.43 -0.56
CA HIS A 182 2.16 -24.66 -0.65
C HIS A 182 1.64 -24.25 -2.04
N PRO A 183 0.67 -25.00 -2.62
CA PRO A 183 0.10 -24.67 -3.94
C PRO A 183 -0.55 -23.29 -4.00
N GLU A 184 -1.00 -22.79 -2.85
CA GLU A 184 -1.57 -21.45 -2.73
C GLU A 184 -0.52 -20.37 -2.98
N ALA A 185 0.72 -20.52 -2.50
CA ALA A 185 1.79 -19.57 -2.79
C ALA A 185 2.05 -19.48 -4.31
N GLN A 186 2.06 -20.62 -5.00
CA GLN A 186 2.22 -20.65 -6.46
C GLN A 186 1.03 -20.02 -7.19
N ARG A 187 -0.21 -20.32 -6.79
CA ARG A 187 -1.40 -19.67 -7.34
C ARG A 187 -1.35 -18.15 -7.14
N THR A 188 -0.99 -17.73 -5.93
CA THR A 188 -0.80 -16.33 -5.58
C THR A 188 0.25 -15.68 -6.49
N LEU A 189 1.42 -16.29 -6.69
CA LEU A 189 2.42 -15.81 -7.68
C LEU A 189 1.93 -15.84 -9.13
N ASP A 190 1.11 -16.82 -9.49
CA ASP A 190 0.58 -16.99 -10.84
C ASP A 190 -0.50 -15.95 -11.17
N ASP A 191 -1.23 -15.50 -10.13
CA ASP A 191 -2.23 -14.44 -10.16
C ASP A 191 -1.61 -13.03 -10.07
N VAL A 192 -0.30 -12.91 -9.81
CA VAL A 192 0.41 -11.61 -9.91
C VAL A 192 0.28 -11.11 -11.34
N LEU A 193 -0.44 -10.00 -11.46
CA LEU A 193 -0.80 -9.40 -12.73
C LEU A 193 0.41 -9.03 -13.58
N HIS A 194 0.17 -9.16 -14.89
CA HIS A 194 1.08 -8.82 -15.97
C HIS A 194 1.08 -7.30 -16.15
N GLY A 195 2.25 -6.70 -16.01
CA GLY A 195 2.45 -5.26 -16.13
C GLY A 195 3.84 -4.87 -15.63
N GLY A 196 4.44 -3.86 -16.24
CA GLY A 196 5.85 -3.51 -16.04
C GLY A 196 6.66 -3.66 -17.33
N ASP A 197 7.90 -3.18 -17.30
CA ASP A 197 8.84 -3.30 -18.39
C ASP A 197 9.23 -4.78 -18.65
N PRO A 198 9.78 -5.11 -19.83
CA PRO A 198 10.12 -6.49 -20.19
C PRO A 198 11.10 -7.17 -19.22
N GLU A 199 11.97 -6.41 -18.55
CA GLU A 199 12.95 -6.95 -17.60
C GLU A 199 12.27 -7.40 -16.31
N SER A 200 11.34 -6.59 -15.81
CA SER A 200 10.52 -6.91 -14.63
C SER A 200 9.62 -8.12 -14.87
N GLN A 201 9.04 -8.24 -16.06
CA GLN A 201 8.27 -9.43 -16.44
C GLN A 201 9.16 -10.68 -16.49
N GLN A 202 10.35 -10.57 -17.08
CA GLN A 202 11.30 -11.69 -17.15
C GLN A 202 11.79 -12.11 -15.75
N ARG A 203 12.00 -11.17 -14.83
CA ARG A 203 12.32 -11.47 -13.43
C ARG A 203 11.17 -12.22 -12.73
N LEU A 204 9.94 -11.76 -12.90
CA LEU A 204 8.76 -12.42 -12.33
C LEU A 204 8.59 -13.85 -12.85
N GLU A 205 8.75 -14.06 -14.16
CA GLU A 205 8.71 -15.39 -14.78
C GLU A 205 9.80 -16.32 -14.22
N ARG A 206 11.05 -15.83 -14.10
CA ARG A 206 12.14 -16.60 -13.48
C ARG A 206 11.81 -16.97 -12.04
N ARG A 207 11.25 -16.06 -11.25
CA ARG A 207 10.85 -16.33 -9.86
C ARG A 207 9.73 -17.36 -9.78
N ARG A 208 8.74 -17.31 -10.68
CA ARG A 208 7.65 -18.31 -10.76
C ARG A 208 8.21 -19.70 -11.08
N ALA A 209 9.08 -19.80 -12.09
CA ALA A 209 9.73 -21.06 -12.45
C ALA A 209 10.59 -21.59 -11.31
N LEU A 210 11.38 -20.72 -10.66
CA LEU A 210 12.21 -21.09 -9.52
C LEU A 210 11.36 -21.65 -8.37
N LEU A 211 10.22 -21.02 -8.04
CA LEU A 211 9.36 -21.54 -6.97
C LEU A 211 8.78 -22.92 -7.31
N ARG A 212 8.34 -23.15 -8.56
CA ARG A 212 7.89 -24.47 -9.02
C ARG A 212 8.98 -25.51 -8.90
N TYR A 213 10.19 -25.19 -9.34
CA TYR A 213 11.36 -26.06 -9.21
C TYR A 213 11.64 -26.41 -7.74
N LEU A 214 11.66 -25.41 -6.85
CA LEU A 214 11.94 -25.62 -5.42
C LEU A 214 10.86 -26.43 -4.70
N ARG A 215 9.62 -26.39 -5.20
CA ARG A 215 8.50 -27.22 -4.74
C ARG A 215 8.47 -28.60 -5.39
N GLY A 216 9.38 -28.88 -6.33
CA GLY A 216 9.46 -30.16 -7.04
C GLY A 216 8.42 -30.34 -8.16
N GLU A 217 7.82 -29.25 -8.65
CA GLU A 217 6.80 -29.25 -9.71
C GLU A 217 7.38 -29.14 -11.12
N GLU A 218 8.65 -28.72 -11.27
CA GLU A 218 9.39 -28.72 -12.54
C GLU A 218 10.75 -29.43 -12.37
N GLN A 219 11.12 -30.28 -13.32
CA GLN A 219 12.45 -30.90 -13.39
C GLN A 219 13.45 -29.96 -14.10
N PRO A 220 14.74 -29.97 -13.70
CA PRO A 220 15.73 -29.11 -14.33
C PRO A 220 15.91 -29.53 -15.80
N GLN A 221 15.78 -28.58 -16.72
CA GLN A 221 16.22 -28.74 -18.11
C GLN A 221 17.73 -28.54 -18.22
#